data_AF-A0A3A9SR95-F1
#
_entry.id   AF-A0A3A9SR95-F1
#
_cell.length_a   1.000
_cell.length_b   1.000
_cell.length_c   1.000
_cell.angle_alpha   90.00
_cell.angle_beta   90.00
_cell.angle_gamma   90.00
#
_symmetry.space_group_name_H-M   'P 1'
#
loop_
_entity.id
_entity.type
_entity.pdbx_description
1 polymer ?
#
loop_
_entity_poly.entity_id
_entity_poly.type
_entity_poly.pdbx_seq_one_letter_code
_entity_poly.pdbx_strand_id
1 'polypeptide(L)'
;MDDQKRQLIKKYESNIILSGRSMLFFGLWDAFKFLATYLYGEGGELNEDLNVLIQAELLPDYAEWIIVGIVCLLLFSFNFYIGAKAIAYGKGRGKRRVWFLIVAGILGLATLVGIPYYFSDIKITDLDSVIATALMDVAFVYMVFDMIYSAGRLAAINKKRQMEA
;
A
#
# COMPACT_ATOMS: atom_id res chain seq x y z
N MET A 1 -32.57 -15.07 11.65
CA MET A 1 -31.52 -14.32 10.93
C MET A 1 -31.24 -15.10 9.67
N ASP A 2 -31.60 -14.55 8.50
CA ASP A 2 -31.45 -15.28 7.23
C ASP A 2 -30.01 -15.75 7.03
N ASP A 3 -29.82 -17.04 6.73
CA ASP A 3 -28.51 -17.64 6.49
C ASP A 3 -27.72 -16.87 5.41
N GLN A 4 -28.42 -16.28 4.44
CA GLN A 4 -27.87 -15.40 3.42
C GLN A 4 -27.12 -14.18 4.01
N LYS A 5 -27.69 -13.50 5.01
CA LYS A 5 -27.04 -12.35 5.67
C LYS A 5 -25.77 -12.77 6.41
N ARG A 6 -25.79 -13.96 7.04
CA ARG A 6 -24.62 -14.50 7.76
C ARG A 6 -23.49 -14.87 6.80
N GLN A 7 -23.81 -15.45 5.65
CA GLN A 7 -22.83 -15.75 4.61
C GLN A 7 -22.21 -14.48 4.02
N LEU A 8 -23.01 -13.44 3.77
CA LEU A 8 -22.51 -12.15 3.28
C LEU A 8 -21.53 -11.47 4.24
N ILE A 9 -21.83 -11.47 5.54
CA ILE A 9 -20.92 -10.91 6.56
C ILE A 9 -19.57 -11.64 6.53
N LYS A 10 -19.58 -12.98 6.55
CA LYS A 10 -18.36 -13.79 6.48
C LYS A 10 -17.56 -13.52 5.21
N LYS A 11 -18.23 -13.34 4.07
CA LYS A 11 -17.58 -12.99 2.81
C LYS A 11 -16.83 -11.66 2.90
N TYR A 12 -17.49 -10.60 3.37
CA TYR A 12 -16.85 -9.28 3.49
C TYR A 12 -15.72 -9.28 4.53
N GLU A 13 -15.89 -9.97 5.66
CA GLU A 13 -14.82 -10.15 6.65
C GLU A 13 -13.60 -10.86 6.06
N SER A 14 -13.83 -11.94 5.30
CA SER A 14 -12.78 -12.69 4.62
C SER A 14 -12.06 -11.84 3.57
N ASN A 15 -12.79 -11.06 2.77
CA ASN A 15 -12.19 -10.16 1.78
C ASN A 15 -11.30 -9.13 2.45
N ILE A 16 -11.77 -8.44 3.49
CA ILE A 16 -10.96 -7.44 4.21
C ILE A 16 -9.68 -8.07 4.79
N ILE A 17 -9.77 -9.29 5.33
CA ILE A 17 -8.59 -10.01 5.85
C ILE A 17 -7.62 -10.34 4.70
N LEU A 18 -8.14 -10.79 3.56
CA LEU A 18 -7.34 -11.12 2.39
C LEU A 18 -6.63 -9.87 1.85
N SER A 19 -7.36 -8.78 1.59
CA SER A 19 -6.78 -7.51 1.14
C SER A 19 -5.79 -6.96 2.16
N GLY A 20 -6.08 -7.10 3.46
CA GLY A 20 -5.16 -6.71 4.53
C GLY A 20 -3.85 -7.49 4.53
N ARG A 21 -3.87 -8.79 4.19
CA ARG A 21 -2.65 -9.59 3.98
C ARG A 21 -1.91 -9.15 2.72
N SER A 22 -2.62 -8.93 1.62
CA SER A 22 -2.04 -8.42 0.38
C SER A 22 -1.29 -7.11 0.63
N MET A 23 -1.83 -6.21 1.47
CA MET A 23 -1.18 -4.97 1.86
C MET A 23 0.21 -5.17 2.49
N LEU A 24 0.39 -6.25 3.27
CA LEU A 24 1.69 -6.57 3.87
C LEU A 24 2.70 -6.98 2.80
N PHE A 25 2.26 -7.77 1.81
CA PHE A 25 3.10 -8.15 0.66
C PHE A 25 3.43 -6.96 -0.22
N PHE A 26 2.47 -6.07 -0.46
CA PHE A 26 2.72 -4.84 -1.21
C PHE A 26 3.64 -3.87 -0.47
N GLY A 27 3.63 -3.84 0.86
CA GLY A 27 4.64 -3.10 1.62
C GLY A 27 6.06 -3.57 1.39
N LEU A 28 6.27 -4.89 1.23
CA LEU A 28 7.57 -5.44 0.83
C LEU A 28 7.90 -5.08 -0.62
N TRP A 29 6.90 -5.15 -1.50
CA TRP A 29 7.06 -4.78 -2.91
C TRP A 29 7.46 -3.31 -3.08
N ASP A 30 6.80 -2.38 -2.37
CA ASP A 30 7.11 -0.95 -2.42
C ASP A 30 8.53 -0.67 -1.95
N ALA A 31 8.97 -1.32 -0.85
CA ALA A 31 10.34 -1.20 -0.37
C ALA A 31 11.35 -1.79 -1.37
N PHE A 32 11.05 -2.93 -1.98
CA PHE A 32 11.88 -3.53 -3.02
C PHE A 32 11.99 -2.63 -4.25
N LYS A 33 10.87 -2.09 -4.71
CA LYS A 33 10.80 -1.16 -5.83
C LYS A 33 11.59 0.11 -5.56
N PHE A 34 11.41 0.72 -4.39
CA PHE A 34 12.19 1.89 -3.99
C PHE A 34 13.70 1.58 -3.99
N LEU A 35 14.10 0.44 -3.42
CA LEU A 35 15.50 0.01 -3.42
C LEU A 35 16.02 -0.26 -4.85
N ALA A 36 15.23 -0.87 -5.72
CA ALA A 36 15.60 -1.13 -7.10
C ALA A 36 15.78 0.17 -7.90
N THR A 37 14.84 1.12 -7.75
CA THR A 37 14.96 2.46 -8.33
C THR A 37 16.17 3.21 -7.77
N TYR A 38 16.48 3.04 -6.49
CA TYR A 38 17.63 3.66 -5.87
C TYR A 38 18.97 3.13 -6.41
N LEU A 39 19.10 1.80 -6.54
CA LEU A 39 20.34 1.13 -6.94
C LEU A 39 20.59 1.15 -8.46
N TYR A 40 19.52 1.05 -9.25
CA TYR A 40 19.60 0.82 -10.69
C TYR A 40 18.94 1.91 -11.52
N GLY A 41 18.18 2.81 -10.90
CA GLY A 41 17.61 3.96 -11.60
C GLY A 41 18.68 5.01 -11.91
N GLU A 42 18.45 5.81 -12.94
CA GLU A 42 19.13 7.10 -13.10
C GLU A 42 18.82 7.88 -11.82
N GLY A 43 19.83 8.04 -10.95
CA GLY A 43 19.66 8.46 -9.56
C GLY A 43 18.72 9.65 -9.48
N GLY A 44 17.49 9.43 -8.97
CA GLY A 44 16.51 10.50 -8.84
C GLY A 44 17.07 11.63 -7.97
N GLU A 45 16.40 12.78 -7.94
CA GLU A 45 16.83 13.98 -7.20
C GLU A 45 17.37 13.69 -5.79
N LEU A 46 16.80 12.70 -5.09
CA LEU A 46 17.29 12.22 -3.79
C LEU A 46 18.74 11.70 -3.79
N ASN A 47 19.14 10.93 -4.80
CA ASN A 47 20.49 10.37 -4.93
C ASN A 47 21.49 11.49 -5.31
N GLU A 48 21.10 12.41 -6.20
CA GLU A 48 21.92 13.58 -6.53
C GLU A 48 22.15 14.49 -5.31
N ASP A 49 21.10 14.82 -4.57
CA ASP A 49 21.19 15.66 -3.37
C ASP A 49 22.04 15.01 -2.27
N LEU A 50 21.89 13.70 -2.06
CA LEU A 50 22.71 12.95 -1.10
C LEU A 50 24.18 12.92 -1.51
N ASN A 51 24.46 12.68 -2.79
CA ASN A 51 25.84 12.70 -3.31
C ASN A 51 26.50 14.07 -3.12
N VAL A 52 25.77 15.17 -3.34
CA VAL A 52 26.29 16.53 -3.11
C VAL A 52 26.66 16.74 -1.63
N LEU A 53 25.81 16.31 -0.70
CA LEU A 53 26.06 16.45 0.74
C LEU A 53 27.24 15.59 1.23
N ILE A 54 27.40 14.39 0.67
CA ILE A 54 28.51 13.48 0.99
C ILE A 54 29.83 14.05 0.43
N GLN A 55 29.84 14.50 -0.83
CA GLN A 55 31.01 15.13 -1.43
C GLN A 55 31.43 16.43 -0.74
N ALA A 56 30.48 17.14 -0.14
CA ALA A 56 30.75 18.33 0.69
C ALA A 56 31.26 17.99 2.11
N GLU A 57 31.51 16.71 2.42
CA GLU A 57 31.91 16.21 3.75
C GLU A 57 30.90 16.55 4.87
N LEU A 58 29.66 16.92 4.52
CA LEU A 58 28.60 17.24 5.48
C LEU A 58 27.93 15.99 6.06
N LEU A 59 28.01 14.87 5.33
CA LEU A 59 27.50 13.57 5.74
C LEU A 59 28.56 12.49 5.51
N PRO A 60 28.68 11.50 6.42
CA PRO A 60 29.54 10.35 6.20
C PRO A 60 28.95 9.42 5.12
N ASP A 61 29.80 8.70 4.40
CA ASP A 61 29.41 7.80 3.29
C ASP A 61 28.30 6.79 3.67
N TYR A 62 28.25 6.34 4.93
CA TYR A 62 27.24 5.40 5.38
C TYR A 62 25.86 6.04 5.65
N ALA A 63 25.77 7.38 5.72
CA ALA A 63 24.52 8.09 6.00
C ALA A 63 23.49 7.88 4.89
N GLU A 64 23.96 7.74 3.65
CA GLU A 64 23.14 7.41 2.48
C GLU A 64 22.29 6.15 2.73
N TRP A 65 22.95 5.05 3.09
CA TRP A 65 22.31 3.76 3.37
C TRP A 65 21.37 3.81 4.57
N ILE A 66 21.69 4.65 5.58
CA ILE A 66 20.80 4.86 6.72
C ILE A 66 19.51 5.55 6.27
N ILE A 67 19.61 6.60 5.46
CA ILE A 67 18.46 7.36 4.97
C ILE A 67 17.57 6.46 4.09
N VAL A 68 18.17 5.75 3.13
CA VAL A 68 17.47 4.77 2.29
C VAL A 68 16.77 3.71 3.15
N GLY A 69 17.47 3.18 4.16
CA GLY A 69 16.93 2.21 5.09
C GLY A 69 15.73 2.75 5.90
N ILE A 70 15.79 3.99 6.35
CA ILE A 70 14.69 4.67 7.05
C ILE A 70 13.49 4.83 6.12
N VAL A 71 13.69 5.26 4.87
CA VAL A 71 12.59 5.42 3.90
C VAL A 71 11.91 4.07 3.63
N CYS A 72 12.69 3.00 3.38
CA CYS A 72 12.16 1.64 3.23
C CYS A 72 11.37 1.19 4.47
N LEU A 73 11.91 1.43 5.68
CA LEU A 73 11.25 1.09 6.92
C LEU A 73 9.92 1.85 7.07
N LEU A 74 9.88 3.12 6.71
CA LEU A 74 8.67 3.94 6.75
C LEU A 74 7.62 3.42 5.76
N LEU A 75 8.00 3.20 4.50
CA LEU A 75 7.11 2.64 3.46
C LEU A 75 6.50 1.31 3.91
N PHE A 76 7.34 0.40 4.43
CA PHE A 76 6.89 -0.87 4.96
C PHE A 76 5.97 -0.68 6.18
N SER A 77 6.33 0.21 7.11
CA SER A 77 5.56 0.46 8.34
C SER A 77 4.17 1.03 8.05
N PHE A 78 4.02 1.90 7.04
CA PHE A 78 2.74 2.42 6.60
C PHE A 78 1.83 1.30 6.06
N ASN A 79 2.34 0.51 5.12
CA ASN A 79 1.63 -0.63 4.55
C ASN A 79 1.29 -1.69 5.62
N PHE A 80 2.24 -1.96 6.53
CA PHE A 80 2.05 -2.85 7.65
C PHE A 80 0.94 -2.38 8.59
N TYR A 81 0.92 -1.09 8.93
CA TYR A 81 -0.13 -0.50 9.76
C TYR A 81 -1.51 -0.69 9.12
N ILE A 82 -1.66 -0.37 7.84
CA ILE A 82 -2.93 -0.53 7.12
C ILE A 82 -3.36 -2.00 7.10
N GLY A 83 -2.46 -2.90 6.69
CA GLY A 83 -2.74 -4.33 6.61
C GLY A 83 -3.11 -4.95 7.95
N ALA A 84 -2.36 -4.65 9.01
CA ALA A 84 -2.64 -5.13 10.36
C ALA A 84 -3.99 -4.63 10.89
N LYS A 85 -4.34 -3.35 10.64
CA LYS A 85 -5.64 -2.80 11.02
C LYS A 85 -6.79 -3.40 10.22
N ALA A 86 -6.62 -3.65 8.92
CA ALA A 86 -7.59 -4.33 8.09
C ALA A 86 -7.87 -5.75 8.60
N ILE A 87 -6.82 -6.53 8.89
CA ILE A 87 -6.96 -7.88 9.44
C ILE A 87 -7.67 -7.85 10.80
N ALA A 88 -7.32 -6.91 11.67
CA ALA A 88 -7.99 -6.75 12.96
C ALA A 88 -9.47 -6.34 12.81
N TYR A 89 -9.78 -5.51 11.82
CA TYR A 89 -11.15 -5.09 11.49
C TYR A 89 -11.98 -6.27 10.97
N GLY A 90 -11.48 -7.05 10.01
CA GLY A 90 -12.18 -8.22 9.47
C GLY A 90 -12.36 -9.35 10.51
N LYS A 91 -11.50 -9.43 11.53
CA LYS A 91 -11.69 -10.34 12.68
C LYS A 91 -12.67 -9.81 13.74
N GLY A 92 -13.30 -8.66 13.52
CA GLY A 92 -14.21 -8.03 14.48
C GLY A 92 -13.53 -7.42 15.72
N ARG A 93 -12.19 -7.34 15.77
CA ARG A 93 -11.39 -6.82 16.90
C ARG A 93 -11.14 -5.31 16.83
N GLY A 94 -11.72 -4.59 15.86
CA GLY A 94 -11.41 -3.19 15.56
C GLY A 94 -12.62 -2.27 15.37
N LYS A 95 -13.71 -2.48 16.13
CA LYS A 95 -15.09 -1.98 15.87
C LYS A 95 -15.34 -0.48 15.59
N ARG A 96 -14.35 0.41 15.59
CA ARG A 96 -14.59 1.87 15.33
C ARG A 96 -13.48 2.61 14.59
N ARG A 97 -12.35 1.99 14.27
CA ARG A 97 -11.22 2.73 13.67
C ARG A 97 -11.24 2.56 12.17
N VAL A 98 -12.02 3.39 11.49
CA VAL A 98 -12.15 3.44 10.01
C VAL A 98 -11.00 4.24 9.36
N TRP A 99 -10.21 4.94 10.18
CA TRP A 99 -9.07 5.76 9.73
C TRP A 99 -8.09 5.02 8.80
N PHE A 100 -7.85 3.72 9.01
CA PHE A 100 -6.97 2.97 8.11
C PHE A 100 -7.51 2.89 6.67
N LEU A 101 -8.84 2.96 6.46
CA LEU A 101 -9.43 3.02 5.12
C LEU A 101 -9.19 4.36 4.43
N ILE A 102 -9.15 5.45 5.19
CA ILE A 102 -8.83 6.78 4.65
C ILE A 102 -7.37 6.79 4.20
N VAL A 103 -6.46 6.30 5.06
CA VAL A 103 -5.03 6.20 4.71
C VAL A 103 -4.83 5.26 3.52
N ALA A 104 -5.51 4.10 3.50
CA ALA A 104 -5.47 3.20 2.36
C ALA A 104 -5.99 3.86 1.07
N GLY A 105 -7.06 4.64 1.16
CA GLY A 105 -7.62 5.37 0.02
C GLY A 105 -6.67 6.43 -0.53
N ILE A 106 -6.02 7.21 0.35
CA ILE A 106 -4.99 8.18 -0.05
C ILE A 106 -3.83 7.47 -0.74
N LEU A 107 -3.35 6.37 -0.16
CA LEU A 107 -2.25 5.59 -0.72
C LEU A 107 -2.63 4.99 -2.08
N GLY A 108 -3.82 4.41 -2.20
CA GLY A 108 -4.33 3.88 -3.46
C GLY A 108 -4.51 4.95 -4.54
N LEU A 109 -4.95 6.16 -4.18
CA LEU A 109 -5.02 7.29 -5.10
C LEU A 109 -3.63 7.76 -5.53
N ALA A 110 -2.68 7.84 -4.60
CA ALA A 110 -1.29 8.20 -4.92
C ALA A 110 -0.68 7.19 -5.90
N THR A 111 -0.85 5.89 -5.66
CA THR A 111 -0.40 4.83 -6.58
C THR A 111 -1.09 4.94 -7.94
N LEU A 112 -2.40 5.20 -7.97
CA LEU A 112 -3.16 5.34 -9.21
C LEU A 112 -2.67 6.52 -10.06
N VAL A 113 -2.39 7.67 -9.42
CA VAL A 113 -1.81 8.85 -10.09
C VAL A 113 -0.37 8.59 -10.54
N GLY A 114 0.36 7.69 -9.87
CA GLY A 114 1.71 7.27 -10.23
C GLY A 114 1.79 6.40 -11.50
N ILE A 115 0.75 5.62 -11.81
CA ILE A 115 0.80 4.65 -12.92
C ILE A 115 1.17 5.27 -14.29
N PRO A 116 0.58 6.41 -14.72
CA PRO A 116 0.95 7.05 -15.98
C PRO A 116 2.42 7.45 -16.08
N TYR A 117 3.07 7.76 -14.96
CA TYR A 117 4.48 8.15 -14.93
C TYR A 117 5.43 7.01 -15.31
N TYR A 118 5.01 5.74 -15.21
CA TYR A 118 5.82 4.65 -15.74
C TYR A 118 5.99 4.73 -17.26
N PHE A 119 5.09 5.41 -17.95
CA PHE A 119 5.03 5.46 -19.42
C PHE A 119 5.55 6.77 -20.02
N SER A 120 6.04 7.72 -19.22
CA SER A 120 6.49 9.03 -19.75
C SER A 120 7.79 8.94 -20.56
N ASP A 121 8.75 8.10 -20.14
CA ASP A 121 10.12 8.06 -20.68
C ASP A 121 10.64 6.63 -20.92
N ILE A 122 9.78 5.75 -21.44
CA ILE A 122 10.15 4.33 -21.64
C ILE A 122 11.15 4.17 -22.80
N LYS A 123 12.30 3.57 -22.49
CA LYS A 123 13.17 2.92 -23.49
C LYS A 123 12.63 1.51 -23.79
N ILE A 124 12.67 1.09 -25.05
CA ILE A 124 12.14 -0.23 -25.51
C ILE A 124 12.71 -1.40 -24.70
N THR A 125 13.96 -1.28 -24.24
CA THR A 125 14.67 -2.30 -23.46
C THR A 125 14.07 -2.55 -22.07
N ASP A 126 13.32 -1.60 -21.53
CA ASP A 126 12.83 -1.64 -20.14
C ASP A 126 11.34 -1.98 -20.05
N LEU A 127 10.69 -2.18 -21.20
CA LEU A 127 9.23 -2.34 -21.33
C LEU A 127 8.69 -3.47 -20.42
N ASP A 128 9.40 -4.59 -20.32
CA ASP A 128 8.97 -5.73 -19.50
C ASP A 128 8.93 -5.39 -18.00
N SER A 129 9.97 -4.71 -17.49
CA SER A 129 10.03 -4.29 -16.09
C SER A 129 8.98 -3.23 -15.75
N VAL A 130 8.72 -2.32 -16.70
CA VAL A 130 7.72 -1.28 -16.56
C VAL A 130 6.31 -1.88 -16.51
N ILE A 131 6.00 -2.79 -17.44
CA ILE A 131 4.70 -3.47 -17.45
C ILE A 131 4.50 -4.28 -16.17
N ALA A 132 5.50 -5.03 -15.73
CA ALA A 132 5.42 -5.81 -14.50
C ALA A 132 5.14 -4.91 -13.27
N THR A 133 5.83 -3.77 -13.18
CA THR A 133 5.67 -2.81 -12.09
C THR A 133 4.30 -2.14 -12.13
N ALA A 134 3.83 -1.73 -13.32
CA ALA A 134 2.51 -1.13 -13.49
C ALA A 134 1.38 -2.12 -13.16
N LEU A 135 1.52 -3.40 -13.53
CA LEU A 135 0.55 -4.44 -13.19
C LEU A 135 0.47 -4.68 -11.67
N MET A 136 1.61 -4.67 -10.99
CA MET A 136 1.65 -4.76 -9.52
C MET A 136 0.93 -3.58 -8.87
N ASP A 137 1.15 -2.36 -9.36
CA ASP A 137 0.46 -1.16 -8.87
C ASP A 137 -1.05 -1.19 -9.15
N VAL A 138 -1.48 -1.70 -10.32
CA VAL A 138 -2.91 -1.91 -10.62
C VAL A 138 -3.52 -2.94 -9.67
N ALA A 139 -2.83 -4.05 -9.42
CA ALA A 139 -3.28 -5.07 -8.47
C ALA A 139 -3.38 -4.50 -7.05
N PHE A 140 -2.45 -3.65 -6.64
CA PHE A 140 -2.49 -2.94 -5.37
C PHE A 140 -3.73 -2.05 -5.27
N VAL A 141 -3.97 -1.20 -6.27
CA VAL A 141 -5.14 -0.31 -6.31
C VAL A 141 -6.44 -1.12 -6.23
N TYR A 142 -6.54 -2.21 -7.00
CA TYR A 142 -7.69 -3.12 -6.93
C TYR A 142 -7.92 -3.67 -5.52
N MET A 143 -6.86 -4.12 -4.84
CA MET A 143 -6.95 -4.64 -3.47
C MET A 143 -7.40 -3.58 -2.46
N VAL A 144 -6.92 -2.35 -2.61
CA VAL A 144 -7.36 -1.20 -1.79
C VAL A 144 -8.85 -0.93 -2.00
N PHE A 145 -9.31 -0.91 -3.26
CA PHE A 145 -10.74 -0.72 -3.57
C PHE A 145 -11.61 -1.85 -3.01
N ASP A 146 -11.22 -3.11 -3.16
CA ASP A 146 -11.95 -4.26 -2.61
C ASP A 146 -12.03 -4.19 -1.07
N MET A 147 -10.94 -3.78 -0.41
CA MET A 147 -10.91 -3.59 1.04
C MET A 147 -11.88 -2.50 1.50
N ILE A 148 -11.86 -1.33 0.85
CA ILE A 148 -12.72 -0.19 1.18
C ILE A 148 -14.19 -0.56 0.93
N TYR A 149 -14.49 -1.17 -0.23
CA TYR A 149 -15.84 -1.61 -0.57
C TYR A 149 -16.38 -2.62 0.45
N SER A 150 -15.59 -3.66 0.75
CA SER A 150 -15.98 -4.71 1.69
C SER A 150 -16.19 -4.16 3.10
N ALA A 151 -15.34 -3.25 3.57
CA ALA A 151 -15.50 -2.59 4.86
C ALA A 151 -16.75 -1.69 4.91
N GLY A 152 -17.02 -0.94 3.84
CA GLY A 152 -18.24 -0.11 3.73
C GLY A 152 -19.52 -0.95 3.76
N ARG A 153 -19.54 -2.07 3.03
CA ARG A 153 -20.67 -3.02 3.04
C ARG A 153 -20.87 -3.65 4.41
N LEU A 154 -19.79 -4.08 5.06
CA LEU A 154 -19.85 -4.67 6.40
C LEU A 154 -20.38 -3.65 7.44
N ALA A 155 -19.92 -2.40 7.37
CA ALA A 155 -20.42 -1.32 8.23
C ALA A 155 -21.92 -1.05 8.03
N ALA A 156 -22.39 -1.02 6.78
CA ALA A 156 -23.81 -0.81 6.46
C ALA A 156 -24.70 -1.94 7.00
N ILE A 157 -24.26 -3.20 6.89
CA ILE A 157 -24.98 -4.36 7.44
C ILE A 157 -25.06 -4.28 8.97
N ASN A 158 -23.95 -3.95 9.62
CA ASN A 158 -23.89 -3.83 11.08
C ASN A 158 -24.75 -2.66 11.61
N LYS A 159 -24.82 -1.53 10.89
CA LYS A 159 -25.67 -0.39 11.26
C LYS A 159 -27.16 -0.75 11.21
N LYS A 160 -27.61 -1.46 10.17
CA LYS A 160 -29.01 -1.92 10.06
C LYS A 160 -29.39 -2.83 11.23
N ARG A 161 -28.50 -3.75 11.61
CA ARG A 161 -28.70 -4.67 12.74
C ARG A 161 -28.86 -3.97 14.10
N GLN A 162 -28.26 -2.78 14.27
CA GLN A 162 -28.41 -1.98 15.50
C GLN A 162 -29.71 -1.17 15.54
N MET A 163 -30.36 -0.92 14.39
CA MET A 163 -31.66 -0.22 14.34
C MET A 163 -32.84 -1.18 14.47
N GLU A 164 -32.64 -2.45 14.11
CA GLU A 164 -33.65 -3.54 14.20
C GLU A 164 -33.68 -4.21 15.60
N ALA A 165 -32.76 -3.85 16.51
CA ALA A 165 -32.61 -4.40 17.85
C ALA A 165 -32.96 -3.36 18.92
#